data_AF-A0A371HTD7-F1
#
_entry.id   AF-A0A371HTD7-F1
#
_cell.length_a   1.000
_cell.length_b   1.000
_cell.length_c   1.000
_cell.angle_alpha   90.00
_cell.angle_beta   90.00
_cell.angle_gamma   90.00
#
_symmetry.space_group_name_H-M   'P 1'
#
loop_
_entity.id
_entity.type
_entity.pdbx_description
1 polymer ?
#
loop_
_entity_poly.entity_id
_entity_poly.type
_entity_poly.pdbx_seq_one_letter_code
_entity_poly.pdbx_strand_id
1 'polypeptide(L)'
;MNLTILDVVKKEVTKLLAVGSIYEPNATTHKDHFPLPSIDQVLEKLVGKSHYYFLDGFFGYMQIHIAPKDQHKTTFTCPFGTFAYTRMPFGLCNAPSTFQRCMRSIFLDLL
;
A
#
# COMPACT_ATOMS: atom_id res chain seq x y z
N MET A 1 10.58 16.11 -4.04
CA MET A 1 9.68 15.88 -5.20
C MET A 1 9.20 17.25 -5.67
N ASN A 2 9.40 17.62 -6.93
CA ASN A 2 9.01 18.94 -7.44
C ASN A 2 7.47 19.01 -7.58
N LEU A 3 6.83 20.04 -7.03
CA LEU A 3 5.37 20.21 -7.05
C LEU A 3 4.81 20.11 -8.49
N THR A 4 5.54 20.62 -9.48
CA THR A 4 5.17 20.57 -10.89
C THR A 4 5.09 19.16 -11.47
N ILE A 5 5.97 18.25 -11.05
CA ILE A 5 5.95 16.86 -11.51
C ILE A 5 4.72 16.14 -10.96
N LEU A 6 4.38 16.39 -9.70
CA LEU A 6 3.21 15.77 -9.07
C LEU A 6 1.91 16.19 -9.78
N ASP A 7 1.82 17.46 -10.19
CA ASP A 7 0.64 17.99 -10.89
C ASP A 7 0.52 17.43 -12.32
N VAL A 8 1.65 17.25 -13.02
CA VAL A 8 1.68 16.57 -14.33
C VAL A 8 1.21 15.12 -14.18
N VAL A 9 1.74 14.39 -13.19
CA VAL A 9 1.35 12.99 -12.95
C VAL A 9 -0.14 12.90 -12.61
N LYS A 10 -0.65 13.76 -11.73
CA LYS A 10 -2.09 13.80 -11.40
C LYS A 10 -2.95 14.04 -12.64
N LYS A 11 -2.57 15.00 -13.49
CA LYS A 11 -3.32 15.32 -14.72
C LYS A 11 -3.39 14.13 -15.68
N GLU A 12 -2.29 13.41 -15.86
CA GLU A 12 -2.27 12.21 -16.71
C GLU A 12 -3.07 11.05 -16.09
N VAL A 13 -2.96 10.82 -14.78
CA VAL A 13 -3.78 9.81 -14.06
C VAL A 13 -5.27 10.10 -14.23
N THR A 14 -5.70 11.35 -14.09
CA THR A 14 -7.11 11.73 -14.31
C THR A 14 -7.59 11.46 -15.73
N LYS A 15 -6.76 11.70 -16.75
CA LYS A 15 -7.11 11.37 -18.14
C LYS A 15 -7.30 9.87 -18.32
N LEU A 16 -6.42 9.05 -17.76
CA LEU A 16 -6.48 7.59 -17.84
C LEU A 16 -7.72 7.03 -17.12
N LEU A 17 -8.11 7.63 -15.99
CA LEU A 17 -9.36 7.32 -15.29
C LEU A 17 -10.59 7.65 -16.16
N ALA A 18 -10.61 8.82 -16.80
CA ALA A 18 -11.73 9.28 -17.60
C ALA A 18 -12.00 8.40 -18.84
N VAL A 19 -10.95 7.83 -19.44
CA VAL A 19 -11.07 6.90 -20.58
C VAL A 19 -11.25 5.44 -20.16
N GLY A 20 -11.33 5.15 -18.86
CA GLY A 20 -11.49 3.78 -18.33
C GLY A 20 -10.25 2.89 -18.50
N SER A 21 -9.09 3.46 -18.80
CA SER A 21 -7.82 2.72 -18.95
C SER A 21 -7.26 2.24 -17.61
N ILE A 22 -7.59 2.93 -16.52
CA ILE A 22 -7.30 2.54 -15.15
C ILE A 22 -8.57 2.70 -14.30
N TYR A 23 -8.73 1.84 -13.30
CA TYR A 23 -9.85 1.89 -12.35
C TYR A 23 -9.42 2.60 -11.05
N GLU A 24 -10.34 3.30 -10.38
CA GLU A 24 -10.10 3.89 -9.05
C GLU A 24 -10.72 3.00 -7.95
N PRO A 25 -10.01 1.95 -7.48
CA PRO A 25 -10.56 1.04 -6.49
C PRO A 25 -10.82 1.70 -5.15
N ASN A 26 -10.15 2.81 -4.83
CA ASN A 26 -10.23 3.42 -3.51
C ASN A 26 -11.57 4.09 -3.21
N ALA A 27 -12.26 4.61 -4.23
CA ALA A 27 -13.55 5.27 -4.05
C ALA A 27 -14.67 4.26 -3.74
N THR A 28 -14.53 3.03 -4.20
CA THR A 28 -15.55 1.96 -4.09
C THR A 28 -15.19 0.92 -3.04
N THR A 29 -13.94 0.89 -2.58
CA THR A 29 -13.47 -0.07 -1.57
C THR A 29 -13.86 0.38 -0.17
N HIS A 30 -14.46 -0.53 0.60
CA HIS A 30 -14.71 -0.30 2.02
C HIS A 30 -13.36 -0.14 2.77
N LYS A 31 -13.21 0.96 3.49
CA LYS A 31 -11.98 1.28 4.21
C LYS A 31 -11.79 0.34 5.41
N ASP A 32 -10.61 -0.25 5.51
CA ASP A 32 -10.23 -1.10 6.63
C ASP A 32 -9.62 -0.25 7.74
N HIS A 33 -10.36 -0.12 8.83
CA HIS A 33 -9.96 0.65 10.02
C HIS A 33 -9.08 -0.18 10.98
N PHE A 34 -8.06 -0.85 10.45
CA PHE A 34 -7.11 -1.58 11.29
C PHE A 34 -6.23 -0.59 12.10
N PRO A 35 -6.05 -0.80 13.41
CA PRO A 35 -5.28 0.12 14.23
C PRO A 35 -3.79 0.06 13.88
N LEU A 36 -3.28 1.19 13.41
CA LEU A 36 -1.84 1.44 13.37
C LEU A 36 -1.33 1.74 14.78
N PRO A 37 -0.15 1.24 15.17
CA PRO A 37 0.40 1.51 16.49
C PRO A 37 0.69 3.00 16.64
N SER A 38 0.43 3.55 17.82
CA SER A 38 0.87 4.91 18.14
C SER A 38 2.39 4.95 18.21
N ILE A 39 2.99 6.05 17.78
CA ILE A 39 4.44 6.29 17.92
C ILE A 39 4.85 6.18 19.39
N ASP A 40 4.05 6.71 20.31
CA ASP A 40 4.34 6.67 21.75
C ASP A 40 4.40 5.23 22.27
N GLN A 41 3.46 4.37 21.84
CA GLN A 41 3.44 2.95 22.22
C GLN A 41 4.66 2.20 21.69
N VAL A 42 5.15 2.55 20.50
CA VAL A 42 6.37 1.97 19.95
C VAL A 42 7.59 2.47 20.73
N LEU A 43 7.67 3.76 21.05
CA LEU A 43 8.76 4.35 21.81
C LEU A 43 8.86 3.79 23.23
N GLU A 44 7.74 3.63 23.93
CA GLU A 44 7.69 3.03 25.27
C GLU A 44 8.31 1.62 25.30
N LYS A 45 8.05 0.80 24.28
CA LYS A 45 8.66 -0.54 24.16
C LYS A 45 10.17 -0.50 23.89
N LEU A 46 10.65 0.59 23.30
CA LEU A 46 12.05 0.79 22.91
C LEU A 46 12.89 1.41 24.04
N VAL A 47 12.29 2.09 25.01
CA VAL A 47 13.03 2.72 26.12
C VAL A 47 13.90 1.70 26.86
N GLY A 48 15.15 2.11 27.16
CA GLY A 48 16.09 1.31 27.94
C GLY A 48 16.80 0.18 27.18
N LYS A 49 16.56 0.02 25.86
CA LYS A 49 17.34 -0.89 25.02
C LYS A 49 18.68 -0.26 24.65
N SER A 50 19.75 -1.05 24.69
CA SER A 50 21.12 -0.60 24.40
C SER A 50 21.44 -0.53 22.90
N HIS A 51 20.69 -1.27 22.07
CA HIS A 51 20.92 -1.38 20.63
C HIS A 51 19.58 -1.35 19.88
N TYR A 52 19.59 -0.77 18.69
CA TYR A 52 18.44 -0.66 17.80
C TYR A 52 18.83 -1.08 16.39
N TYR A 53 17.91 -1.78 15.72
CA TYR A 53 18.06 -2.19 14.33
C TYR A 53 16.85 -1.70 13.54
N PHE A 54 17.11 -1.13 12.36
CA PHE A 54 16.07 -0.66 11.46
C PHE A 54 15.96 -1.61 10.27
N LEU A 55 14.75 -2.06 9.98
CA LEU A 55 14.42 -2.88 8.82
C LEU A 55 13.54 -2.06 7.89
N ASP A 56 14.00 -1.84 6.67
CA ASP A 56 13.23 -1.10 5.66
C ASP A 56 12.38 -2.06 4.83
N GLY A 57 11.07 -1.79 4.83
CA GLY A 57 10.06 -2.49 4.04
C GLY A 57 9.69 -1.75 2.76
N PHE A 58 10.63 -1.08 2.07
CA PHE A 58 10.34 -0.23 0.90
C PHE A 58 9.43 -0.89 -0.14
N PHE A 59 9.69 -2.16 -0.49
CA PHE A 59 8.84 -2.95 -1.40
C PHE A 59 7.88 -3.91 -0.67
N GLY A 60 7.63 -3.68 0.62
CA GLY A 60 6.88 -4.59 1.49
C GLY A 60 5.45 -4.85 1.00
N TYR A 61 4.78 -3.85 0.41
CA TYR A 61 3.46 -4.05 -0.19
C TYR A 61 3.50 -5.04 -1.36
N MET A 62 4.50 -4.93 -2.25
CA MET A 62 4.62 -5.80 -3.43
C MET A 62 4.99 -7.25 -3.10
N GLN A 63 5.20 -7.58 -1.82
CA GLN A 63 5.37 -8.94 -1.34
C GLN A 63 4.05 -9.59 -0.88
N ILE A 64 2.97 -8.83 -0.68
CA ILE A 64 1.69 -9.36 -0.20
C ILE A 64 0.80 -9.72 -1.40
N HIS A 65 0.28 -10.96 -1.44
CA HIS A 65 -0.64 -11.39 -2.48
C HIS A 65 -2.00 -10.71 -2.38
N ILE A 66 -2.54 -10.30 -3.53
CA ILE A 66 -3.95 -9.93 -3.66
C ILE A 66 -4.75 -11.22 -3.82
N ALA A 67 -5.88 -11.31 -3.10
CA ALA A 67 -6.81 -12.42 -3.24
C ALA A 67 -7.22 -12.58 -4.72
N PRO A 68 -7.21 -13.80 -5.31
CA PRO A 68 -7.48 -13.99 -6.74
C PRO A 68 -8.77 -13.32 -7.23
N LYS A 69 -9.83 -13.34 -6.41
CA LYS A 69 -11.12 -12.69 -6.69
C LYS A 69 -11.05 -11.17 -6.81
N ASP A 70 -10.04 -10.52 -6.24
CA ASP A 70 -9.90 -9.06 -6.18
C ASP A 70 -8.84 -8.52 -7.15
N GLN A 71 -8.03 -9.38 -7.80
CA GLN A 71 -6.96 -8.96 -8.72
C GLN A 71 -7.48 -8.12 -9.89
N HIS A 72 -8.66 -8.47 -10.43
CA HIS A 72 -9.29 -7.72 -11.52
C HIS A 72 -9.58 -6.25 -11.16
N LYS A 73 -9.68 -5.90 -9.88
CA LYS A 73 -9.88 -4.51 -9.41
C LYS A 73 -8.59 -3.68 -9.49
N THR A 74 -7.45 -4.33 -9.72
CA THR A 74 -6.15 -3.69 -9.90
C THR A 74 -5.68 -3.72 -11.35
N THR A 75 -6.64 -3.88 -12.26
CA THR A 75 -6.35 -3.93 -13.69
C THR A 75 -5.91 -2.56 -14.20
N PHE A 76 -4.89 -2.53 -15.03
CA PHE A 76 -4.42 -1.37 -15.75
C PHE A 76 -4.18 -1.72 -17.22
N THR A 77 -4.42 -0.76 -18.09
CA THR A 77 -4.16 -0.90 -19.53
C THR A 77 -2.96 -0.06 -19.93
N CYS A 78 -2.05 -0.67 -20.68
CA CYS A 78 -0.93 0.00 -21.33
C CYS A 78 -0.89 -0.37 -22.82
N PRO A 79 -0.03 0.26 -23.65
CA PRO A 79 0.06 -0.06 -25.08
C PRO A 79 0.36 -1.53 -25.39
N PHE A 80 0.87 -2.28 -24.41
CA PHE A 80 1.21 -3.71 -24.55
C PHE A 80 0.09 -4.65 -24.13
N GLY A 81 -1.05 -4.12 -23.64
CA GLY A 81 -2.21 -4.90 -23.23
C GLY A 81 -2.77 -4.50 -21.87
N THR A 82 -3.69 -5.33 -21.38
CA THR A 82 -4.36 -5.15 -20.10
C THR A 82 -3.82 -6.17 -19.10
N PHE A 83 -3.34 -5.68 -17.96
CA PHE A 83 -2.70 -6.50 -16.92
C PHE A 83 -3.35 -6.24 -15.57
N ALA A 84 -3.30 -7.23 -14.68
CA ALA A 84 -3.74 -7.10 -13.30
C ALA A 84 -2.58 -7.43 -12.34
N TYR A 85 -2.53 -6.73 -11.21
CA TYR A 85 -1.54 -7.02 -10.19
C TYR A 85 -1.89 -8.31 -9.45
N THR A 86 -0.89 -9.18 -9.27
CA THR A 86 -0.99 -10.37 -8.39
C THR A 86 -0.58 -10.07 -6.95
N ARG A 87 0.21 -9.01 -6.77
CA ARG A 87 0.71 -8.50 -5.48
C ARG A 87 0.27 -7.06 -5.27
N MET A 88 0.14 -6.65 -4.01
CA MET A 88 -0.43 -5.35 -3.66
C MET A 88 0.41 -4.17 -4.21
N PRO A 89 -0.12 -3.39 -5.17
CA PRO A 89 0.57 -2.21 -5.67
C PRO A 89 0.45 -1.06 -4.67
N PHE A 90 1.30 -0.04 -4.84
CA PHE A 90 1.16 1.22 -4.12
C PHE A 90 -0.14 1.93 -4.49
N GLY A 91 -0.65 2.72 -3.57
CA GLY A 91 -1.82 3.58 -3.80
C GLY A 91 -3.16 2.94 -3.44
N LEU A 92 -3.23 1.66 -3.05
CA LEU A 92 -4.48 1.09 -2.52
C LEU A 92 -4.77 1.61 -1.10
N CYS A 93 -6.01 2.01 -0.83
CA CYS A 93 -6.43 2.61 0.44
C CYS A 93 -6.24 1.70 1.65
N ASN A 94 -6.37 0.39 1.48
CA ASN A 94 -6.24 -0.62 2.54
C ASN A 94 -4.83 -1.25 2.61
N ALA A 95 -3.88 -0.79 1.78
CA ALA A 95 -2.52 -1.34 1.80
C ALA A 95 -1.81 -1.16 3.16
N PRO A 96 -1.86 0.01 3.82
CA PRO A 96 -1.25 0.19 5.14
C PRO A 96 -1.85 -0.75 6.19
N SER A 97 -3.17 -0.87 6.24
CA SER A 97 -3.88 -1.74 7.19
C SER A 97 -3.50 -3.21 6.99
N THR A 98 -3.44 -3.66 5.74
CA THR A 98 -3.07 -5.05 5.40
C THR A 98 -1.61 -5.33 5.75
N PHE A 99 -0.71 -4.39 5.44
CA PHE A 99 0.70 -4.51 5.77
C PHE A 99 0.93 -4.52 7.28
N GLN A 100 0.23 -3.68 8.03
CA GLN A 100 0.33 -3.68 9.49
C GLN A 100 -0.14 -5.00 10.11
N ARG A 101 -1.20 -5.62 9.58
CA ARG A 101 -1.62 -6.97 10.00
C ARG A 101 -0.54 -8.00 9.73
N CYS A 102 0.10 -7.94 8.56
CA CYS A 102 1.22 -8.81 8.20
C CYS A 102 2.40 -8.63 9.16
N MET A 103 2.85 -7.39 9.39
CA MET A 103 3.94 -7.09 10.33
C MET A 103 3.60 -7.55 11.74
N ARG A 104 2.37 -7.30 12.21
CA ARG A 104 1.92 -7.79 13.52
C ARG A 104 1.97 -9.31 13.58
N SER A 105 1.54 -10.03 12.55
CA SER A 105 1.55 -11.49 12.53
C SER A 105 2.97 -12.09 12.51
N ILE A 106 3.92 -11.43 11.84
CA ILE A 106 5.31 -11.91 11.73
C ILE A 106 6.08 -11.62 13.02
N PHE A 107 5.89 -10.45 13.60
CA PHE A 107 6.66 -9.96 14.75
C PHE A 107 5.90 -10.06 16.07
N LEU A 108 4.75 -10.75 16.13
CA LEU A 108 3.90 -10.80 17.33
C LEU A 108 4.69 -11.31 18.55
N ASP A 109 5.49 -12.35 18.35
CA ASP A 109 6.25 -12.99 19.43
C ASP A 109 7.54 -12.21 19.79
N LEU A 110 7.91 -11.23 18.97
CA LEU A 110 9.11 -10.40 19.13
C LEU A 110 8.81 -9.01 19.73
N LEU A 111 7.52 -8.64 19.86
CA LEU A 111 7.02 -7.32 20.26
C LEU A 111 6.24 -7.34 21.57
#